data_AF-A0A1A8FUL9-F1
#
_entry.id   AF-A0A1A8FUL9-F1
#
_cell.length_a   1.000
_cell.length_b   1.000
_cell.length_c   1.000
_cell.angle_alpha   90.00
_cell.angle_beta   90.00
_cell.angle_gamma   90.00
#
_symmetry.space_group_name_H-M   'P 1'
#
loop_
_entity.id
_entity.type
_entity.pdbx_description
1 polymer ?
#
loop_
_entity_poly.entity_id
_entity_poly.type
_entity_poly.pdbx_seq_one_letter_code
_entity_poly.pdbx_strand_id
1 'polypeptide(L)'
;DRSEVEGSVVSMVSVTSSSSRLLPPKERLREKAFQYCQRLIEQCDRRAQKKSDSELQKAVLVEAVCILDCVCAEDASMVYRAFPCMKALFGRLSSDLSFARVLLPIAQFYLNHGEMDTVDCERVWKLVFGQFPAELFNDAFLAYELLRFLRLNLENIQSRAPEFVQFFPNFLKFLAWDSPAVVEDFVDLLPSLVTTGTAVELLHTLLDLPCLAATLVLQLRSTCLPIADPNSRGLLSLEAFRNPAFRGLFLFLLRAQAGSGDTIDRLSTLHELLAEAADWPRVVRCAQTVPVLLHVYFNTVVKMDDRKLLAHLVLVMLERSSLLLRIPSYSKEIHRVFSCHLRRLCKLRPSLVVDQSHELLEFAGATANVYSKEEVYTHVVWVLGEYLSVSSDSRCSVKLITSCFEALEAVLFEITSSTPPPGTICPAPRVITTLMSALAKLASRSHDLIPRASLLLSKLRTVSRNGSVPWCADEEDLVAIVTRGEELWSLLKAPGVAQSVLTPPAYVTTPRWHRDTSVAMPLQLRALTSLTHSQ
;
A
#
# COMPACT_ATOMS: atom_id res chain seq x y z
N ASP A 1 -21.66 -71.66 -39.39
CA ASP A 1 -20.28 -71.49 -39.86
C ASP A 1 -20.07 -70.22 -40.66
N ARG A 2 -19.54 -69.18 -40.01
CA ARG A 2 -18.52 -68.27 -40.53
C ARG A 2 -18.05 -67.35 -39.38
N SER A 3 -16.78 -67.51 -39.07
CA SER A 3 -15.95 -66.85 -38.07
C SER A 3 -15.38 -65.53 -38.57
N GLU A 4 -15.16 -64.56 -37.68
CA GLU A 4 -14.06 -63.58 -37.66
C GLU A 4 -14.14 -62.82 -36.32
N VAL A 5 -13.47 -63.28 -35.26
CA VAL A 5 -12.13 -62.86 -34.76
C VAL A 5 -12.11 -61.42 -34.21
N GLU A 6 -12.45 -61.28 -32.93
CA GLU A 6 -12.02 -60.15 -32.10
C GLU A 6 -10.73 -60.54 -31.35
N GLY A 7 -9.65 -59.82 -31.63
CA GLY A 7 -8.39 -59.91 -30.90
C GLY A 7 -8.51 -59.26 -29.53
N SER A 8 -8.68 -60.10 -28.50
CA SER A 8 -8.54 -59.70 -27.09
C SER A 8 -7.07 -59.44 -26.77
N VAL A 9 -6.71 -58.18 -26.59
CA VAL A 9 -5.45 -57.76 -25.98
C VAL A 9 -5.53 -58.12 -24.50
N VAL A 10 -4.91 -59.24 -24.15
CA VAL A 10 -4.78 -59.72 -22.77
C VAL A 10 -3.99 -58.69 -21.96
N SER A 11 -4.70 -58.04 -21.05
CA SER A 11 -4.19 -57.19 -19.97
C SER A 11 -3.12 -57.93 -19.15
N MET A 12 -1.86 -57.51 -19.27
CA MET A 12 -0.73 -57.93 -18.43
C MET A 12 -0.78 -57.30 -17.01
N VAL A 13 -1.93 -57.35 -16.33
CA VAL A 13 -2.08 -56.83 -14.96
C VAL A 13 -2.70 -57.88 -14.05
N SER A 14 -1.92 -58.88 -13.65
CA SER A 14 -2.33 -59.83 -12.62
C SER A 14 -1.22 -60.28 -11.68
N VAL A 15 -0.04 -59.64 -11.70
CA VAL A 15 1.09 -60.04 -10.82
C VAL A 15 1.37 -59.06 -9.66
N THR A 16 0.86 -57.82 -9.68
CA THR A 16 1.08 -56.86 -8.57
C THR A 16 -0.03 -56.84 -7.49
N SER A 17 -1.13 -57.57 -7.69
CA SER A 17 -2.30 -57.49 -6.80
C SER A 17 -2.13 -58.24 -5.46
N SER A 18 -1.31 -59.29 -5.43
CA SER A 18 -1.11 -60.16 -4.25
C SER A 18 -0.26 -59.49 -3.16
N SER A 19 0.76 -58.70 -3.51
CA SER A 19 1.65 -58.06 -2.53
C SER A 19 0.97 -56.95 -1.72
N SER A 20 0.01 -56.24 -2.32
CA SER A 20 -0.70 -55.12 -1.66
C SER A 20 -1.68 -55.56 -0.56
N ARG A 21 -2.04 -56.84 -0.48
CA ARG A 21 -2.92 -57.38 0.59
C ARG A 21 -2.19 -57.58 1.92
N LEU A 22 -0.85 -57.56 1.92
CA LEU A 22 -0.01 -57.76 3.10
C LEU A 22 0.34 -56.47 3.83
N LEU A 23 0.03 -55.31 3.25
CA LEU A 23 0.27 -54.00 3.87
C LEU A 23 -0.77 -53.70 4.96
N PRO A 24 -0.37 -52.99 6.04
CA PRO A 24 -1.29 -52.38 6.98
C PRO A 24 -2.39 -51.55 6.26
N PRO A 25 -3.61 -51.45 6.82
CA PRO A 25 -4.74 -50.79 6.15
C PRO A 25 -4.44 -49.37 5.66
N LYS A 26 -3.68 -48.57 6.44
CA LYS A 26 -3.29 -47.20 6.08
C LYS A 26 -2.31 -47.15 4.91
N GLU A 27 -1.28 -48.00 4.91
CA GLU A 27 -0.33 -48.13 3.80
C GLU A 27 -1.02 -48.60 2.51
N ARG A 28 -1.91 -49.58 2.64
CA ARG A 28 -2.70 -50.07 1.51
C ARG A 28 -3.61 -48.98 0.94
N LEU A 29 -4.25 -48.17 1.78
CA LEU A 29 -5.10 -47.06 1.33
C LEU A 29 -4.26 -46.03 0.55
N ARG A 30 -3.10 -45.62 1.07
CA ARG A 30 -2.18 -44.70 0.38
C ARG A 30 -1.75 -45.23 -0.98
N GLU A 31 -1.31 -46.48 -1.05
CA GLU A 31 -0.88 -47.11 -2.31
C GLU A 31 -2.02 -47.20 -3.33
N LYS A 32 -3.24 -47.51 -2.87
CA LYS A 32 -4.41 -47.60 -3.77
C LYS A 32 -4.95 -46.24 -4.20
N ALA A 33 -4.94 -45.25 -3.32
CA ALA A 33 -5.27 -43.87 -3.65
C ALA A 33 -4.30 -43.34 -4.71
N PHE A 34 -2.98 -43.53 -4.50
CA PHE A 34 -1.96 -43.14 -5.46
C PHE A 34 -2.17 -43.76 -6.85
N GLN A 35 -2.35 -45.09 -6.92
CA GLN A 35 -2.61 -45.80 -8.18
C GLN A 35 -3.90 -45.33 -8.86
N TYR A 36 -4.93 -45.03 -8.07
CA TYR A 36 -6.22 -44.55 -8.59
C TYR A 36 -6.08 -43.15 -9.19
N CYS A 37 -5.43 -42.22 -8.50
CA CYS A 37 -5.20 -40.86 -8.97
C CYS A 37 -4.34 -40.83 -10.25
N GLN A 38 -3.28 -41.64 -10.34
CA GLN A 38 -2.49 -41.74 -11.58
C GLN A 38 -3.33 -42.20 -12.77
N ARG A 39 -4.19 -43.22 -12.57
CA ARG A 39 -5.10 -43.69 -13.63
C ARG A 39 -6.11 -42.63 -14.04
N LEU A 40 -6.64 -41.86 -13.08
CA LEU A 40 -7.55 -40.76 -13.39
C LEU A 40 -6.85 -39.70 -14.25
N ILE A 41 -5.63 -39.32 -13.89
CA ILE A 41 -4.82 -38.37 -14.66
C ILE A 41 -4.59 -38.87 -16.09
N GLU A 42 -4.20 -40.13 -16.26
CA GLU A 42 -4.04 -40.77 -17.58
C GLU A 42 -5.35 -40.79 -18.38
N GLN A 43 -6.49 -41.05 -17.74
CA GLN A 43 -7.80 -41.07 -18.41
C GLN A 43 -8.23 -39.68 -18.89
N CYS A 44 -7.82 -38.62 -18.19
CA CYS A 44 -8.04 -37.24 -18.59
C CYS A 44 -7.25 -36.84 -19.86
N ASP A 45 -6.36 -37.69 -20.39
CA ASP A 45 -5.69 -37.47 -21.68
C ASP A 45 -6.61 -37.72 -22.88
N ARG A 46 -7.73 -38.41 -22.65
CA ARG A 46 -8.70 -38.71 -23.70
C ARG A 46 -9.40 -37.42 -24.13
N ARG A 47 -9.54 -37.24 -25.44
CA ARG A 47 -10.26 -36.10 -26.02
C ARG A 47 -11.71 -36.05 -25.51
N ALA A 48 -12.07 -34.97 -24.84
CA ALA A 48 -13.45 -34.70 -24.43
C ALA A 48 -14.39 -34.64 -25.66
N GLN A 49 -15.56 -35.28 -25.56
CA GLN A 49 -16.55 -35.26 -26.63
C GLN A 49 -17.46 -34.04 -26.55
N LYS A 50 -17.75 -33.57 -25.33
CA LYS A 50 -18.57 -32.38 -25.05
C LYS A 50 -17.88 -31.46 -24.04
N LYS A 51 -18.33 -30.20 -23.99
CA LYS A 51 -17.82 -29.20 -23.03
C LYS A 51 -17.95 -29.68 -21.58
N SER A 52 -19.07 -30.32 -21.22
CA SER A 52 -19.29 -30.90 -19.89
C SER A 52 -18.21 -31.92 -19.51
N ASP A 53 -17.75 -32.72 -20.47
CA ASP A 53 -16.75 -33.76 -20.24
C ASP A 53 -15.38 -33.11 -20.00
N SER A 54 -15.07 -32.02 -20.72
CA SER A 54 -13.85 -31.24 -20.50
C SER A 54 -13.84 -30.58 -19.12
N GLU A 55 -14.96 -30.02 -18.67
CA GLU A 55 -15.06 -29.42 -17.33
C GLU A 55 -14.96 -30.52 -16.25
N LEU A 56 -15.58 -31.68 -16.46
CA LEU A 56 -15.45 -32.83 -15.57
C LEU A 56 -13.99 -33.32 -15.51
N GLN A 57 -13.30 -33.43 -16.64
CA GLN A 57 -11.89 -33.81 -16.67
C GLN A 57 -11.04 -32.83 -15.86
N LYS A 58 -11.26 -31.52 -15.99
CA LYS A 58 -10.56 -30.51 -15.17
C LYS A 58 -10.83 -30.68 -13.68
N ALA A 59 -12.08 -30.91 -13.29
CA ALA A 59 -12.44 -31.16 -11.89
C ALA A 59 -11.80 -32.45 -11.33
N VAL A 60 -11.79 -33.53 -12.13
CA VAL A 60 -11.12 -34.80 -11.78
C VAL A 60 -9.62 -34.60 -11.60
N LEU A 61 -8.98 -33.82 -12.46
CA LEU A 61 -7.55 -33.50 -12.34
C LEU A 61 -7.25 -32.71 -11.06
N VAL A 62 -8.06 -31.69 -10.72
CA VAL A 62 -7.93 -30.96 -9.44
C VAL A 62 -7.95 -31.93 -8.26
N GLU A 63 -8.98 -32.77 -8.17
CA GLU A 63 -9.14 -33.70 -7.06
C GLU A 63 -8.02 -34.75 -7.01
N ALA A 64 -7.63 -35.31 -8.16
CA ALA A 64 -6.56 -36.29 -8.24
C ALA A 64 -5.21 -35.70 -7.77
N VAL A 65 -4.91 -34.45 -8.14
CA VAL A 65 -3.68 -33.76 -7.70
C VAL A 65 -3.73 -33.46 -6.20
N CYS A 66 -4.85 -32.96 -5.67
CA CYS A 66 -5.02 -32.72 -4.24
C CYS A 66 -4.85 -34.01 -3.40
N ILE A 67 -5.43 -35.13 -3.85
CA ILE A 67 -5.26 -36.42 -3.16
C ILE A 67 -3.82 -36.88 -3.23
N LEU A 68 -3.12 -36.73 -4.36
CA LEU A 68 -1.71 -37.08 -4.48
C LEU A 68 -0.82 -36.23 -3.56
N ASP A 69 -1.11 -34.93 -3.44
CA ASP A 69 -0.45 -34.03 -2.50
C ASP A 69 -0.59 -34.51 -1.06
N CYS A 70 -1.82 -34.83 -0.62
CA CYS A 70 -2.10 -35.40 0.70
C CYS A 70 -1.37 -36.73 0.93
N VAL A 71 -1.38 -37.63 -0.06
CA VAL A 71 -0.67 -38.93 0.05
C VAL A 71 0.84 -38.72 0.22
N CYS A 72 1.42 -37.75 -0.49
CA CYS A 72 2.84 -37.43 -0.39
C CYS A 72 3.20 -36.74 0.93
N ALA A 73 2.30 -35.91 1.48
CA ALA A 73 2.47 -35.31 2.80
C ALA A 73 2.49 -36.36 3.92
N GLU A 74 1.66 -37.42 3.78
CA GLU A 74 1.63 -38.55 4.73
C GLU A 74 2.76 -39.57 4.51
N ASP A 75 3.38 -39.60 3.33
CA ASP A 75 4.47 -40.51 2.98
C ASP A 75 5.47 -39.88 2.01
N ALA A 76 6.56 -39.35 2.55
CA ALA A 76 7.61 -38.73 1.74
C ALA A 76 8.24 -39.69 0.72
N SER A 77 8.19 -41.02 0.93
CA SER A 77 8.71 -41.99 -0.04
C SER A 77 7.90 -42.03 -1.34
N MET A 78 6.65 -41.56 -1.31
CA MET A 78 5.75 -41.49 -2.47
C MET A 78 6.05 -40.28 -3.36
N VAL A 79 6.75 -39.26 -2.87
CA VAL A 79 7.07 -38.03 -3.63
C VAL A 79 7.85 -38.37 -4.90
N TYR A 80 8.91 -39.18 -4.79
CA TYR A 80 9.71 -39.60 -5.96
C TYR A 80 8.88 -40.32 -7.03
N ARG A 81 7.82 -41.02 -6.62
CA ARG A 81 6.91 -41.72 -7.53
C ARG A 81 5.87 -40.78 -8.15
N ALA A 82 5.38 -39.79 -7.40
CA ALA A 82 4.41 -38.79 -7.88
C ALA A 82 5.05 -37.76 -8.81
N PHE A 83 6.30 -37.37 -8.55
CA PHE A 83 6.93 -36.23 -9.21
C PHE A 83 7.00 -36.34 -10.74
N PRO A 84 7.37 -37.50 -11.34
CA PRO A 84 7.36 -37.65 -12.80
C PRO A 84 5.96 -37.45 -13.41
N CYS A 85 4.93 -37.93 -12.73
CA CYS A 85 3.53 -37.74 -13.15
C CYS A 85 3.13 -36.27 -13.06
N MET A 86 3.47 -35.57 -11.97
CA MET A 86 3.19 -34.13 -11.83
C MET A 86 3.97 -33.27 -12.81
N LYS A 87 5.22 -33.58 -13.08
CA LYS A 87 6.03 -32.89 -14.09
C LYS A 87 5.45 -33.06 -15.50
N ALA A 88 5.08 -34.28 -15.87
CA ALA A 88 4.45 -34.55 -17.15
C ALA A 88 3.09 -33.84 -17.27
N LEU A 89 2.29 -33.86 -16.20
CA LEU A 89 1.00 -33.16 -16.15
C LEU A 89 1.18 -31.66 -16.30
N PHE A 90 2.09 -31.04 -15.53
CA PHE A 90 2.40 -29.62 -15.63
C PHE A 90 2.84 -29.23 -17.04
N GLY A 91 3.83 -29.93 -17.61
CA GLY A 91 4.35 -29.61 -18.94
C GLY A 91 3.32 -29.73 -20.06
N ARG A 92 2.30 -30.56 -19.88
CA ARG A 92 1.18 -30.70 -20.82
C ARG A 92 0.15 -29.57 -20.69
N LEU A 93 -0.12 -29.12 -19.47
CA LEU A 93 -1.19 -28.16 -19.19
C LEU A 93 -0.71 -26.71 -19.20
N SER A 94 0.57 -26.44 -18.95
CA SER A 94 1.10 -25.10 -18.67
C SER A 94 0.94 -24.09 -19.82
N SER A 95 0.72 -24.55 -21.06
CA SER A 95 0.52 -23.68 -22.22
C SER A 95 -0.93 -23.24 -22.45
N ASP A 96 -1.91 -23.90 -21.82
CA ASP A 96 -3.33 -23.56 -21.96
C ASP A 96 -3.89 -23.02 -20.63
N LEU A 97 -4.08 -21.71 -20.61
CA LEU A 97 -4.63 -20.98 -19.48
C LEU A 97 -6.05 -21.42 -19.08
N SER A 98 -6.77 -22.15 -19.94
CA SER A 98 -8.05 -22.77 -19.57
C SER A 98 -7.92 -23.81 -18.45
N PHE A 99 -6.70 -24.28 -18.16
CA PHE A 99 -6.37 -25.19 -17.06
C PHE A 99 -5.86 -24.47 -15.80
N ALA A 100 -5.95 -23.14 -15.69
CA ALA A 100 -5.43 -22.39 -14.53
C ALA A 100 -5.89 -22.97 -13.18
N ARG A 101 -7.15 -23.40 -13.08
CA ARG A 101 -7.69 -24.07 -11.88
C ARG A 101 -7.02 -25.40 -11.54
N VAL A 102 -6.58 -26.18 -12.54
CA VAL A 102 -5.84 -27.44 -12.33
C VAL A 102 -4.39 -27.15 -11.96
N LEU A 103 -3.83 -26.08 -12.52
CA LEU A 103 -2.45 -25.69 -12.31
C LEU A 103 -2.19 -25.12 -10.90
N LEU A 104 -3.20 -24.57 -10.21
CA LEU A 104 -3.07 -24.13 -8.82
C LEU A 104 -2.81 -25.29 -7.83
N PRO A 105 -3.58 -26.40 -7.81
CA PRO A 105 -3.23 -27.60 -7.04
C PRO A 105 -1.87 -28.19 -7.41
N ILE A 106 -1.49 -28.14 -8.69
CA ILE A 106 -0.13 -28.55 -9.10
C ILE A 106 0.90 -27.64 -8.43
N ALA A 107 0.67 -26.33 -8.42
CA ALA A 107 1.55 -25.39 -7.74
C ALA A 107 1.61 -25.65 -6.22
N GLN A 108 0.51 -26.02 -5.57
CA GLN A 108 0.51 -26.46 -4.18
C GLN A 108 1.38 -27.71 -3.98
N PHE A 109 1.27 -28.70 -4.87
CA PHE A 109 2.12 -29.90 -4.83
C PHE A 109 3.61 -29.53 -4.93
N TYR A 110 3.99 -28.65 -5.87
CA TYR A 110 5.36 -28.16 -5.98
C TYR A 110 5.79 -27.34 -4.75
N LEU A 111 4.90 -26.56 -4.14
CA LEU A 111 5.22 -25.83 -2.92
C LEU A 111 5.52 -26.76 -1.75
N ASN A 112 4.75 -27.83 -1.60
CA ASN A 112 4.89 -28.77 -0.49
C ASN A 112 6.11 -29.68 -0.70
N HIS A 113 6.25 -30.25 -1.90
CA HIS A 113 7.15 -31.38 -2.18
C HIS A 113 8.28 -31.06 -3.16
N GLY A 114 8.24 -29.91 -3.82
CA GLY A 114 9.24 -29.51 -4.82
C GLY A 114 10.57 -29.11 -4.21
N GLU A 115 11.65 -29.52 -4.87
CA GLU A 115 12.99 -29.03 -4.59
C GLU A 115 13.19 -27.63 -5.20
N MET A 116 13.73 -26.73 -4.39
CA MET A 116 13.91 -25.29 -4.67
C MET A 116 14.68 -24.99 -5.96
N ASP A 117 15.66 -25.82 -6.29
CA ASP A 117 16.63 -25.56 -7.35
C ASP A 117 16.22 -26.16 -8.71
N THR A 118 14.98 -26.63 -8.84
CA THR A 118 14.50 -27.24 -10.09
C THR A 118 13.91 -26.20 -11.05
N VAL A 119 14.33 -26.28 -12.32
CA VAL A 119 13.82 -25.43 -13.42
C VAL A 119 12.28 -25.49 -13.54
N ASP A 120 11.66 -26.60 -13.13
CA ASP A 120 10.22 -26.76 -13.17
C ASP A 120 9.50 -25.93 -12.09
N CYS A 121 10.04 -25.81 -10.87
CA CYS A 121 9.51 -24.93 -9.82
C CYS A 121 9.48 -23.46 -10.27
N GLU A 122 10.55 -22.98 -10.88
CA GLU A 122 10.63 -21.59 -11.38
C GLU A 122 9.55 -21.32 -12.45
N ARG A 123 9.31 -22.28 -13.36
CA ARG A 123 8.27 -22.18 -14.39
C ARG A 123 6.88 -22.13 -13.77
N VAL A 124 6.61 -22.93 -12.73
CA VAL A 124 5.35 -22.89 -11.99
C VAL A 124 5.11 -21.51 -11.40
N TRP A 125 6.10 -20.91 -10.73
CA TRP A 125 5.95 -19.58 -10.12
C TRP A 125 5.78 -18.47 -11.16
N LYS A 126 6.51 -18.52 -12.28
CA LYS A 126 6.31 -17.58 -13.39
C LYS A 126 4.92 -17.71 -14.02
N LEU A 127 4.34 -18.91 -14.05
CA LEU A 127 2.98 -19.12 -14.54
C LEU A 127 1.95 -18.57 -13.55
N VAL A 128 2.03 -18.98 -12.29
CA VAL A 128 1.04 -18.67 -11.23
C VAL A 128 1.10 -17.20 -10.81
N PHE A 129 2.29 -16.65 -10.57
CA PHE A 129 2.44 -15.25 -10.13
C PHE A 129 2.56 -14.27 -11.31
N GLY A 130 3.03 -14.77 -12.48
CA GLY A 130 3.25 -13.99 -13.67
C GLY A 130 2.05 -13.99 -14.63
N GLN A 131 1.83 -15.10 -15.33
CA GLN A 131 0.88 -15.15 -16.43
C GLN A 131 -0.58 -15.11 -15.98
N PHE A 132 -0.94 -15.82 -14.90
CA PHE A 132 -2.34 -15.86 -14.43
C PHE A 132 -2.89 -14.47 -14.11
N PRO A 133 -2.25 -13.63 -13.27
CA PRO A 133 -2.78 -12.30 -12.99
C PRO A 133 -2.64 -11.36 -14.19
N ALA A 134 -1.71 -11.61 -15.11
CA ALA A 134 -1.51 -10.76 -16.28
C ALA A 134 -2.60 -10.94 -17.35
N GLU A 135 -3.05 -12.17 -17.57
CA GLU A 135 -3.96 -12.54 -18.67
C GLU A 135 -5.36 -12.89 -18.20
N LEU A 136 -5.52 -13.37 -16.96
CA LEU A 136 -6.77 -13.84 -16.39
C LEU A 136 -7.23 -12.95 -15.21
N PHE A 137 -6.78 -11.69 -15.14
CA PHE A 137 -7.20 -10.75 -14.09
C PHE A 137 -8.72 -10.58 -13.99
N ASN A 138 -9.44 -10.87 -15.08
CA ASN A 138 -10.88 -10.75 -15.19
C ASN A 138 -11.67 -12.00 -14.80
N ASP A 139 -11.00 -13.12 -14.51
CA ASP A 139 -11.63 -14.32 -13.94
C ASP A 139 -11.73 -14.18 -12.41
N ALA A 140 -12.93 -13.86 -11.93
CA ALA A 140 -13.20 -13.65 -10.51
C ALA A 140 -12.94 -14.91 -9.66
N PHE A 141 -13.16 -16.10 -10.23
CA PHE A 141 -12.95 -17.34 -9.48
C PHE A 141 -11.45 -17.64 -9.34
N LEU A 142 -10.68 -17.45 -10.41
CA LEU A 142 -9.23 -17.61 -10.35
C LEU A 142 -8.61 -16.60 -9.38
N ALA A 143 -9.06 -15.34 -9.41
CA ALA A 143 -8.61 -14.32 -8.47
C ALA A 143 -8.81 -14.77 -7.02
N TYR A 144 -10.00 -15.28 -6.69
CA TYR A 144 -10.31 -15.81 -5.37
C TYR A 144 -9.41 -17.01 -4.99
N GLU A 145 -9.29 -18.02 -5.85
CA GLU A 145 -8.48 -19.20 -5.55
C GLU A 145 -6.99 -18.87 -5.40
N LEU A 146 -6.44 -17.99 -6.26
CA LEU A 146 -5.05 -17.60 -6.22
C LEU A 146 -4.74 -16.76 -4.98
N LEU A 147 -5.57 -15.77 -4.64
CA LEU A 147 -5.37 -14.97 -3.44
C LEU A 147 -5.51 -15.82 -2.17
N ARG A 148 -6.45 -16.76 -2.15
CA ARG A 148 -6.55 -17.74 -1.06
C ARG A 148 -5.31 -18.63 -0.98
N PHE A 149 -4.80 -19.11 -2.11
CA PHE A 149 -3.56 -19.89 -2.18
C PHE A 149 -2.38 -19.11 -1.58
N LEU A 150 -2.21 -17.84 -1.97
CA LEU A 150 -1.15 -16.97 -1.43
C LEU A 150 -1.27 -16.80 0.09
N ARG A 151 -2.48 -16.49 0.57
CA ARG A 151 -2.74 -16.26 2.01
C ARG A 151 -2.47 -17.49 2.86
N LEU A 152 -2.94 -18.66 2.42
CA LEU A 152 -2.79 -19.91 3.17
C LEU A 152 -1.34 -20.41 3.22
N ASN A 153 -0.53 -20.01 2.24
CA ASN A 153 0.82 -20.51 2.07
C ASN A 153 1.91 -19.45 2.24
N LEU A 154 1.58 -18.29 2.81
CA LEU A 154 2.44 -17.11 2.75
C LEU A 154 3.85 -17.35 3.31
N GLU A 155 3.96 -18.02 4.46
CA GLU A 155 5.25 -18.35 5.10
C GLU A 155 6.07 -19.33 4.24
N ASN A 156 5.41 -20.32 3.65
CA ASN A 156 6.04 -21.29 2.75
C ASN A 156 6.50 -20.62 1.45
N ILE A 157 5.70 -19.71 0.89
CA ILE A 157 6.06 -18.96 -0.32
C ILE A 157 7.23 -18.01 -0.03
N GLN A 158 7.23 -17.31 1.11
CA GLN A 158 8.34 -16.43 1.48
C GLN A 158 9.67 -17.17 1.63
N SER A 159 9.63 -18.41 2.14
CA SER A 159 10.83 -19.24 2.28
C SER A 159 11.22 -19.94 0.97
N ARG A 160 10.25 -20.38 0.16
CA ARG A 160 10.47 -21.23 -1.02
C ARG A 160 10.40 -20.52 -2.38
N ALA A 161 9.92 -19.29 -2.43
CA ALA A 161 9.84 -18.50 -3.65
C ALA A 161 9.90 -17.01 -3.27
N PRO A 162 11.00 -16.53 -2.66
CA PRO A 162 11.10 -15.17 -2.16
C PRO A 162 10.90 -14.12 -3.27
N GLU A 163 11.13 -14.47 -4.53
CA GLU A 163 10.87 -13.63 -5.69
C GLU A 163 9.38 -13.29 -5.87
N PHE A 164 8.45 -13.96 -5.18
CA PHE A 164 7.01 -13.67 -5.27
C PHE A 164 6.70 -12.19 -5.00
N VAL A 165 7.48 -11.53 -4.12
CA VAL A 165 7.30 -10.10 -3.81
C VAL A 165 7.46 -9.23 -5.05
N GLN A 166 8.28 -9.65 -6.02
CA GLN A 166 8.49 -8.91 -7.27
C GLN A 166 7.25 -8.95 -8.15
N PHE A 167 6.35 -9.92 -7.99
CA PHE A 167 5.12 -10.03 -8.78
C PHE A 167 3.97 -9.16 -8.23
N PHE A 168 4.21 -8.31 -7.24
CA PHE A 168 3.15 -7.43 -6.71
C PHE A 168 2.39 -6.62 -7.77
N PRO A 169 3.00 -6.08 -8.86
CA PRO A 169 2.25 -5.33 -9.87
C PRO A 169 1.17 -6.20 -10.53
N ASN A 170 1.45 -7.49 -10.69
CA ASN A 170 0.53 -8.46 -11.24
C ASN A 170 -0.60 -8.81 -10.27
N PHE A 171 -0.29 -9.05 -8.99
CA PHE A 171 -1.33 -9.31 -8.00
C PHE A 171 -2.31 -8.14 -7.90
N LEU A 172 -1.80 -6.91 -7.93
CA LEU A 172 -2.60 -5.69 -7.91
C LEU A 172 -3.57 -5.56 -9.10
N LYS A 173 -3.40 -6.33 -10.18
CA LYS A 173 -4.40 -6.37 -11.29
C LYS A 173 -5.73 -6.96 -10.84
N PHE A 174 -5.75 -7.96 -9.96
CA PHE A 174 -7.00 -8.49 -9.39
C PHE A 174 -7.74 -7.41 -8.60
N LEU A 175 -7.01 -6.68 -7.77
CA LEU A 175 -7.54 -5.59 -6.98
C LEU A 175 -8.00 -4.41 -7.85
N ALA A 176 -7.24 -4.03 -8.87
CA ALA A 176 -7.63 -2.99 -9.82
C ALA A 176 -8.82 -3.41 -10.68
N TRP A 177 -8.99 -4.71 -10.92
CA TRP A 177 -10.15 -5.24 -11.61
C TRP A 177 -11.38 -5.23 -10.70
N ASP A 178 -11.41 -6.00 -9.61
CA ASP A 178 -12.61 -6.15 -8.76
C ASP A 178 -12.33 -5.85 -7.28
N SER A 179 -12.07 -4.57 -6.99
CA SER A 179 -11.61 -4.13 -5.67
C SER A 179 -12.51 -4.54 -4.50
N PRO A 180 -13.84 -4.40 -4.57
CA PRO A 180 -14.72 -4.80 -3.46
C PRO A 180 -14.65 -6.29 -3.13
N ALA A 181 -14.37 -7.15 -4.11
CA ALA A 181 -14.35 -8.59 -3.91
C ALA A 181 -13.08 -9.08 -3.22
N VAL A 182 -11.95 -8.36 -3.37
CA VAL A 182 -10.62 -8.85 -2.97
C VAL A 182 -9.90 -7.93 -1.99
N VAL A 183 -10.48 -6.79 -1.58
CA VAL A 183 -9.80 -5.84 -0.68
C VAL A 183 -9.41 -6.49 0.66
N GLU A 184 -10.25 -7.36 1.22
CA GLU A 184 -9.94 -8.08 2.47
C GLU A 184 -8.73 -9.01 2.30
N ASP A 185 -8.61 -9.68 1.16
CA ASP A 185 -7.44 -10.51 0.85
C ASP A 185 -6.16 -9.67 0.77
N PHE A 186 -6.25 -8.47 0.21
CA PHE A 186 -5.11 -7.55 0.13
C PHE A 186 -4.75 -6.90 1.46
N VAL A 187 -5.69 -6.74 2.40
CA VAL A 187 -5.35 -6.29 3.77
C VAL A 187 -4.40 -7.29 4.44
N ASP A 188 -4.61 -8.59 4.22
CA ASP A 188 -3.78 -9.66 4.77
C ASP A 188 -2.49 -9.90 3.94
N LEU A 189 -2.57 -9.82 2.61
CA LEU A 189 -1.45 -10.09 1.72
C LEU A 189 -0.44 -8.92 1.66
N LEU A 190 -0.91 -7.68 1.60
CA LEU A 190 -0.08 -6.50 1.34
C LEU A 190 1.15 -6.38 2.26
N PRO A 191 1.07 -6.62 3.59
CA PRO A 191 2.23 -6.53 4.47
C PRO A 191 3.43 -7.39 4.03
N SER A 192 3.18 -8.55 3.41
CA SER A 192 4.24 -9.44 2.93
C SER A 192 4.96 -8.94 1.67
N LEU A 193 4.32 -8.04 0.92
CA LEU A 193 4.86 -7.45 -0.31
C LEU A 193 5.67 -6.19 -0.04
N VAL A 194 5.59 -5.62 1.18
CA VAL A 194 6.35 -4.43 1.61
C VAL A 194 7.73 -4.88 2.10
N THR A 195 8.73 -4.75 1.24
CA THR A 195 10.14 -4.98 1.58
C THR A 195 10.95 -3.71 1.37
N THR A 196 12.21 -3.67 1.84
CA THR A 196 13.08 -2.50 1.58
C THR A 196 13.28 -2.25 0.09
N GLY A 197 13.28 -3.30 -0.73
CA GLY A 197 13.46 -3.21 -2.17
C GLY A 197 12.18 -2.92 -2.97
N THR A 198 10.99 -3.09 -2.38
CA THR A 198 9.71 -2.91 -3.09
C THR A 198 8.86 -1.77 -2.54
N ALA A 199 9.16 -1.27 -1.33
CA ALA A 199 8.28 -0.34 -0.63
C ALA A 199 8.00 0.95 -1.42
N VAL A 200 9.00 1.53 -2.07
CA VAL A 200 8.84 2.78 -2.83
C VAL A 200 7.94 2.56 -4.06
N GLU A 201 8.32 1.61 -4.92
CA GLU A 201 7.55 1.25 -6.11
C GLU A 201 6.11 0.82 -5.77
N LEU A 202 5.91 0.12 -4.66
CA LEU A 202 4.61 -0.31 -4.18
C LEU A 202 3.75 0.89 -3.73
N LEU A 203 4.34 1.91 -3.07
CA LEU A 203 3.61 3.14 -2.73
C LEU A 203 3.12 3.85 -4.00
N HIS A 204 3.98 4.02 -5.01
CA HIS A 204 3.59 4.61 -6.29
C HIS A 204 2.49 3.79 -6.96
N THR A 205 2.64 2.47 -7.02
CA THR A 205 1.67 1.58 -7.66
C THR A 205 0.31 1.56 -6.94
N LEU A 206 0.28 1.67 -5.61
CA LEU A 206 -0.97 1.83 -4.84
C LEU A 206 -1.65 3.17 -5.14
N LEU A 207 -0.89 4.26 -5.28
CA LEU A 207 -1.44 5.57 -5.65
C LEU A 207 -1.97 5.61 -7.09
N ASP A 208 -1.36 4.83 -7.98
CA ASP A 208 -1.71 4.73 -9.41
C ASP A 208 -2.65 3.56 -9.72
N LEU A 209 -3.17 2.89 -8.69
CA LEU A 209 -4.12 1.78 -8.84
C LEU A 209 -5.38 2.15 -9.67
N PRO A 210 -5.94 3.38 -9.57
CA PRO A 210 -7.02 3.80 -10.46
C PRO A 210 -6.58 3.89 -11.93
N CYS A 211 -5.33 4.29 -12.19
CA CYS A 211 -4.75 4.30 -13.54
C CYS A 211 -4.59 2.89 -14.10
N LEU A 212 -4.18 1.93 -13.25
CA LEU A 212 -4.15 0.50 -13.62
C LEU A 212 -5.55 -0.01 -13.95
N ALA A 213 -6.56 0.30 -13.12
CA ALA A 213 -7.94 -0.11 -13.37
C ALA A 213 -8.47 0.41 -14.72
N ALA A 214 -8.19 1.68 -15.04
CA ALA A 214 -8.51 2.27 -16.34
C ALA A 214 -7.79 1.53 -17.48
N THR A 215 -6.51 1.24 -17.31
CA THR A 215 -5.67 0.57 -18.32
C THR A 215 -6.13 -0.86 -18.59
N LEU A 216 -6.55 -1.63 -17.58
CA LEU A 216 -7.10 -2.97 -17.77
C LEU A 216 -8.42 -2.94 -18.56
N VAL A 217 -9.27 -1.93 -18.33
CA VAL A 217 -10.50 -1.71 -19.13
C VAL A 217 -10.15 -1.39 -20.58
N LEU A 218 -9.15 -0.54 -20.81
CA LEU A 218 -8.66 -0.22 -22.16
C LEU A 218 -8.09 -1.45 -22.86
N GLN A 219 -7.29 -2.27 -22.15
CA GLN A 219 -6.74 -3.51 -22.68
C GLN A 219 -7.86 -4.44 -23.18
N LEU A 220 -8.92 -4.68 -22.39
CA LEU A 220 -10.04 -5.53 -22.79
C LEU A 220 -10.87 -4.93 -23.94
N ARG A 221 -11.09 -3.61 -23.93
CA ARG A 221 -11.80 -2.94 -25.03
C ARG A 221 -10.99 -2.99 -26.33
N SER A 222 -9.67 -2.90 -26.24
CA SER A 222 -8.79 -2.91 -27.40
C SER A 222 -8.83 -4.23 -28.18
N THR A 223 -9.08 -5.35 -27.50
CA THR A 223 -9.24 -6.68 -28.11
C THR A 223 -10.62 -6.89 -28.71
N CYS A 224 -11.67 -6.32 -28.11
CA CYS A 224 -13.06 -6.50 -28.56
C CYS A 224 -13.48 -5.55 -29.70
N LEU A 225 -12.89 -4.37 -29.78
CA LEU A 225 -13.23 -3.34 -30.77
C LEU A 225 -12.05 -3.10 -31.73
N PRO A 226 -11.74 -4.01 -32.68
CA PRO A 226 -10.64 -3.80 -33.64
C PRO A 226 -10.80 -2.49 -34.43
N ILE A 227 -9.70 -2.01 -35.02
CA ILE A 227 -9.62 -0.71 -35.74
C ILE A 227 -10.53 -0.75 -36.97
N ALA A 228 -11.82 -0.51 -36.79
CA ALA A 228 -12.80 -0.45 -37.87
C ALA A 228 -14.01 0.37 -37.39
N ASP A 229 -13.89 1.69 -37.50
CA ASP A 229 -14.97 2.56 -38.01
C ASP A 229 -14.52 4.04 -37.96
N PRO A 230 -14.27 4.69 -39.12
CA PRO A 230 -13.91 6.12 -39.16
C PRO A 230 -15.05 7.06 -38.71
N ASN A 231 -16.25 6.53 -38.51
CA ASN A 231 -17.44 7.27 -38.09
C ASN A 231 -17.81 7.11 -36.60
N SER A 232 -17.04 6.32 -35.84
CA SER A 232 -17.28 6.17 -34.39
C SER A 232 -16.51 7.25 -33.63
N ARG A 233 -17.17 7.95 -32.69
CA ARG A 233 -16.44 8.78 -31.70
C ARG A 233 -15.67 7.82 -30.79
N GLY A 234 -14.39 7.62 -31.11
CA GLY A 234 -13.49 6.83 -30.29
C GLY A 234 -13.29 7.46 -28.91
N LEU A 235 -13.11 6.64 -27.88
CA LEU A 235 -12.64 7.12 -26.58
C LEU A 235 -11.20 7.61 -26.73
N LEU A 236 -10.91 8.83 -26.31
CA LEU A 236 -9.57 9.42 -26.43
C LEU A 236 -8.53 8.56 -25.70
N SER A 237 -8.90 8.02 -24.54
CA SER A 237 -8.04 7.11 -23.78
C SER A 237 -7.74 5.81 -24.52
N LEU A 238 -8.66 5.30 -25.36
CA LEU A 238 -8.43 4.08 -26.15
C LEU A 238 -7.53 4.34 -27.36
N GLU A 239 -7.67 5.50 -28.00
CA GLU A 239 -6.75 5.94 -29.05
C GLU A 239 -5.34 6.14 -28.49
N ALA A 240 -5.21 6.77 -27.32
CA ALA A 240 -3.96 6.92 -26.61
C ALA A 240 -3.31 5.58 -26.25
N PHE A 241 -4.10 4.61 -25.77
CA PHE A 241 -3.63 3.25 -25.47
C PHE A 241 -3.05 2.53 -26.69
N ARG A 242 -3.61 2.78 -27.88
CA ARG A 242 -3.13 2.22 -29.15
C ARG A 242 -1.94 2.97 -29.73
N ASN A 243 -1.72 4.21 -29.31
CA ASN A 243 -0.69 5.06 -29.87
C ASN A 243 0.72 4.60 -29.43
N PRO A 244 1.62 4.26 -30.37
CA PRO A 244 2.99 3.85 -30.05
C PRO A 244 3.77 4.87 -29.20
N ALA A 245 3.47 6.17 -29.33
CA ALA A 245 4.14 7.24 -28.58
C ALA A 245 3.90 7.17 -27.06
N PHE A 246 2.77 6.60 -26.63
CA PHE A 246 2.40 6.48 -25.22
C PHE A 246 2.51 5.05 -24.69
N ARG A 247 2.88 4.09 -25.54
CA ARG A 247 2.92 2.66 -25.21
C ARG A 247 3.74 2.36 -23.95
N GLY A 248 4.86 3.06 -23.74
CA GLY A 248 5.70 2.88 -22.55
C GLY A 248 4.97 3.13 -21.23
N LEU A 249 4.08 4.12 -21.18
CA LEU A 249 3.30 4.48 -19.98
C LEU A 249 2.35 3.34 -19.58
N PHE A 250 1.64 2.79 -20.57
CA PHE A 250 0.70 1.69 -20.34
C PHE A 250 1.43 0.37 -20.06
N LEU A 251 2.55 0.10 -20.72
CA LEU A 251 3.37 -1.08 -20.44
C LEU A 251 3.96 -1.04 -19.02
N PHE A 252 4.32 0.15 -18.52
CA PHE A 252 4.74 0.28 -17.12
C PHE A 252 3.63 -0.13 -16.16
N LEU A 253 2.39 0.34 -16.36
CA LEU A 253 1.25 -0.10 -15.54
C LEU A 253 0.97 -1.61 -15.66
N LEU A 254 1.11 -2.16 -16.87
CA LEU A 254 0.81 -3.57 -17.16
C LEU A 254 1.97 -4.53 -16.86
N ARG A 255 3.10 -4.04 -16.36
CA ARG A 255 4.30 -4.85 -16.09
C ARG A 255 3.98 -6.05 -15.20
N ALA A 256 4.69 -7.15 -15.45
CA ALA A 256 4.50 -8.39 -14.68
C ALA A 256 5.24 -8.37 -13.33
N GLN A 257 6.37 -7.66 -13.28
CA GLN A 257 7.26 -7.65 -12.15
C GLN A 257 7.72 -6.23 -11.80
N ALA A 258 8.11 -6.07 -10.54
CA ALA A 258 8.79 -4.92 -9.99
C ALA A 258 10.19 -4.74 -10.59
N GLY A 259 10.84 -3.61 -10.31
CA GLY A 259 12.22 -3.34 -10.73
C GLY A 259 12.37 -2.68 -12.10
N SER A 260 11.27 -2.25 -12.72
CA SER A 260 11.30 -1.42 -13.94
C SER A 260 11.54 0.08 -13.65
N GLY A 261 11.71 0.46 -12.38
CA GLY A 261 11.76 1.84 -11.89
C GLY A 261 10.64 2.12 -10.87
N ASP A 262 10.84 3.13 -10.01
CA ASP A 262 9.93 3.41 -8.89
C ASP A 262 8.61 4.06 -9.32
N THR A 263 8.61 4.85 -10.40
CA THR A 263 7.46 5.64 -10.85
C THR A 263 7.43 5.79 -12.37
N ILE A 264 6.30 6.30 -12.89
CA ILE A 264 6.08 6.53 -14.32
C ILE A 264 6.72 7.85 -14.75
N ASP A 265 7.65 7.78 -15.71
CA ASP A 265 8.13 8.97 -16.41
C ASP A 265 6.97 9.68 -17.12
N ARG A 266 6.78 10.98 -16.86
CA ARG A 266 5.68 11.80 -17.42
C ARG A 266 4.28 11.38 -16.94
N LEU A 267 4.15 11.04 -15.67
CA LEU A 267 2.88 10.67 -15.07
C LEU A 267 1.74 11.71 -15.25
N SER A 268 2.05 13.01 -15.31
CA SER A 268 1.05 14.05 -15.64
C SER A 268 0.41 13.81 -17.01
N THR A 269 1.21 13.46 -18.03
CA THR A 269 0.72 13.08 -19.36
C THR A 269 -0.17 11.86 -19.28
N LEU A 270 0.20 10.82 -18.52
CA LEU A 270 -0.65 9.66 -18.34
C LEU A 270 -2.02 10.02 -17.73
N HIS A 271 -2.05 10.91 -16.73
CA HIS A 271 -3.30 11.38 -16.14
C HIS A 271 -4.18 12.14 -17.13
N GLU A 272 -3.59 12.95 -18.02
CA GLU A 272 -4.32 13.63 -19.09
C GLU A 272 -4.92 12.62 -20.07
N LEU A 273 -4.15 11.60 -20.48
CA LEU A 273 -4.63 10.53 -21.38
C LEU A 273 -5.74 9.69 -20.74
N LEU A 274 -5.76 9.56 -19.41
CA LEU A 274 -6.75 8.80 -18.65
C LEU A 274 -7.88 9.67 -18.06
N ALA A 275 -7.94 10.97 -18.39
CA ALA A 275 -8.92 11.88 -17.79
C ALA A 275 -10.38 11.44 -18.04
N GLU A 276 -10.69 10.94 -19.24
CA GLU A 276 -12.00 10.39 -19.60
C GLU A 276 -12.36 9.11 -18.81
N ALA A 277 -11.37 8.42 -18.24
CA ALA A 277 -11.57 7.19 -17.46
C ALA A 277 -11.83 7.44 -15.96
N ALA A 278 -11.66 8.67 -15.48
CA ALA A 278 -11.68 9.00 -14.06
C ALA A 278 -13.05 8.74 -13.39
N ASP A 279 -14.15 8.79 -14.15
CA ASP A 279 -15.51 8.55 -13.68
C ASP A 279 -16.00 7.12 -13.95
N TRP A 280 -15.19 6.26 -14.57
CA TRP A 280 -15.60 4.89 -14.85
C TRP A 280 -15.86 4.14 -13.54
N PRO A 281 -16.96 3.37 -13.43
CA PRO A 281 -17.35 2.73 -12.16
C PRO A 281 -16.28 1.81 -11.56
N ARG A 282 -15.42 1.23 -12.39
CA ARG A 282 -14.30 0.40 -11.91
C ARG A 282 -13.16 1.24 -11.34
N VAL A 283 -12.83 2.36 -12.01
CA VAL A 283 -11.78 3.29 -11.59
C VAL A 283 -12.17 3.97 -10.28
N VAL A 284 -13.43 4.42 -10.15
CA VAL A 284 -13.96 5.02 -8.92
C VAL A 284 -13.95 4.02 -7.75
N ARG A 285 -14.41 2.79 -7.96
CA ARG A 285 -14.39 1.74 -6.90
C ARG A 285 -12.97 1.36 -6.49
N CYS A 286 -12.05 1.29 -7.44
CA CYS A 286 -10.63 1.08 -7.16
C CYS A 286 -10.05 2.22 -6.33
N ALA A 287 -10.32 3.48 -6.69
CA ALA A 287 -9.85 4.64 -5.94
C ALA A 287 -10.37 4.68 -4.49
N GLN A 288 -11.56 4.15 -4.22
CA GLN A 288 -12.13 4.07 -2.87
C GLN A 288 -11.41 3.09 -1.95
N THR A 289 -10.75 2.05 -2.48
CA THR A 289 -10.03 1.06 -1.65
C THR A 289 -8.59 1.49 -1.34
N VAL A 290 -7.99 2.35 -2.16
CA VAL A 290 -6.59 2.80 -1.99
C VAL A 290 -6.32 3.38 -0.59
N PRO A 291 -7.15 4.27 0.01
CA PRO A 291 -6.87 4.81 1.33
C PRO A 291 -6.71 3.73 2.42
N VAL A 292 -7.54 2.68 2.36
CA VAL A 292 -7.48 1.54 3.30
C VAL A 292 -6.14 0.81 3.15
N LEU A 293 -5.74 0.54 1.91
CA LEU A 293 -4.49 -0.16 1.61
C LEU A 293 -3.26 0.67 1.95
N LEU A 294 -3.31 1.98 1.75
CA LEU A 294 -2.24 2.88 2.19
C LEU A 294 -2.10 2.88 3.72
N HIS A 295 -3.19 2.76 4.48
CA HIS A 295 -3.09 2.56 5.92
C HIS A 295 -2.36 1.26 6.27
N VAL A 296 -2.67 0.15 5.62
CA VAL A 296 -1.99 -1.14 5.81
C VAL A 296 -0.50 -1.03 5.42
N TYR A 297 -0.22 -0.43 4.27
CA TYR A 297 1.14 -0.17 3.77
C TYR A 297 1.97 0.61 4.79
N PHE A 298 1.50 1.79 5.22
CA PHE A 298 2.27 2.63 6.14
C PHE A 298 2.38 2.01 7.54
N ASN A 299 1.36 1.26 8.00
CA ASN A 299 1.43 0.48 9.24
C ASN A 299 2.49 -0.62 9.20
N THR A 300 2.83 -1.09 8.00
CA THR A 300 3.87 -2.09 7.77
C THR A 300 5.23 -1.42 7.66
N VAL A 301 5.37 -0.42 6.78
CA VAL A 301 6.65 0.23 6.48
C VAL A 301 7.25 0.96 7.69
N VAL A 302 6.40 1.49 8.58
CA VAL A 302 6.86 2.18 9.80
C VAL A 302 7.56 1.25 10.79
N LYS A 303 7.35 -0.06 10.69
CA LYS A 303 8.02 -1.06 11.53
C LYS A 303 9.44 -1.38 11.02
N MET A 304 9.79 -0.92 9.83
CA MET A 304 11.09 -1.16 9.22
C MET A 304 12.14 -0.22 9.81
N ASP A 305 13.34 -0.73 10.06
CA ASP A 305 14.48 0.04 10.57
C ASP A 305 15.38 0.55 9.43
N ASP A 306 14.77 1.14 8.39
CA ASP A 306 15.50 1.72 7.27
C ASP A 306 15.23 3.24 7.19
N ARG A 307 16.18 4.02 7.71
CA ARG A 307 16.08 5.48 7.73
C ARG A 307 16.03 6.09 6.33
N LYS A 308 16.80 5.55 5.38
CA LYS A 308 16.88 6.10 4.02
C LYS A 308 15.56 5.90 3.30
N LEU A 309 14.99 4.71 3.44
CA LEU A 309 13.65 4.40 2.94
C LEU A 309 12.62 5.34 3.53
N LEU A 310 12.53 5.46 4.86
CA LEU A 310 11.52 6.32 5.50
C LEU A 310 11.66 7.80 5.09
N ALA A 311 12.89 8.29 4.95
CA ALA A 311 13.15 9.64 4.45
C ALA A 311 12.66 9.82 3.00
N HIS A 312 12.93 8.84 2.13
CA HIS A 312 12.47 8.87 0.75
C HIS A 312 10.94 8.80 0.65
N LEU A 313 10.26 8.02 1.51
CA LEU A 313 8.80 7.97 1.52
C LEU A 313 8.17 9.32 1.90
N VAL A 314 8.81 10.11 2.76
CA VAL A 314 8.35 11.48 3.04
C VAL A 314 8.38 12.32 1.77
N LEU A 315 9.45 12.24 0.96
CA LEU A 315 9.53 12.94 -0.32
C LEU A 315 8.41 12.51 -1.27
N VAL A 316 8.17 11.20 -1.39
CA VAL A 316 7.09 10.66 -2.21
C VAL A 316 5.73 11.20 -1.75
N MET A 317 5.47 11.27 -0.44
CA MET A 317 4.22 11.84 0.07
C MET A 317 4.03 13.31 -0.32
N LEU A 318 5.10 14.12 -0.27
CA LEU A 318 5.05 15.53 -0.67
C LEU A 318 4.82 15.68 -2.18
N GLU A 319 5.59 14.96 -3.00
CA GLU A 319 5.50 15.04 -4.46
C GLU A 319 4.12 14.57 -4.95
N ARG A 320 3.72 13.36 -4.52
CA ARG A 320 2.49 12.70 -4.97
C ARG A 320 1.24 13.41 -4.48
N SER A 321 1.31 14.24 -3.43
CA SER A 321 0.17 15.08 -3.01
C SER A 321 -0.34 16.02 -4.12
N SER A 322 0.50 16.36 -5.10
CA SER A 322 0.15 17.21 -6.26
C SER A 322 -0.28 16.42 -7.49
N LEU A 323 0.06 15.14 -7.56
CA LEU A 323 0.13 14.40 -8.82
C LEU A 323 -0.73 13.14 -8.74
N LEU A 324 -2.03 13.28 -8.55
CA LEU A 324 -2.96 12.15 -8.51
C LEU A 324 -3.93 12.22 -9.70
N LEU A 325 -4.44 11.07 -10.13
CA LEU A 325 -5.53 11.04 -11.11
C LEU A 325 -6.74 11.80 -10.54
N ARG A 326 -7.34 12.68 -11.34
CA ARG A 326 -8.42 13.57 -10.90
C ARG A 326 -9.74 12.82 -10.78
N ILE A 327 -9.94 12.16 -9.64
CA ILE A 327 -11.18 11.46 -9.27
C ILE A 327 -11.84 12.21 -8.11
N PRO A 328 -13.18 12.38 -8.11
CA PRO A 328 -13.89 13.02 -6.99
C PRO A 328 -13.51 12.43 -5.64
N SER A 329 -13.20 13.30 -4.67
CA SER A 329 -12.77 12.97 -3.29
C SER A 329 -11.46 12.20 -3.13
N TYR A 330 -10.89 11.62 -4.20
CA TYR A 330 -9.68 10.78 -4.11
C TYR A 330 -8.50 11.55 -3.51
N SER A 331 -8.17 12.71 -4.07
CA SER A 331 -7.07 13.56 -3.57
C SER A 331 -7.23 13.89 -2.08
N LYS A 332 -8.46 14.23 -1.66
CA LYS A 332 -8.78 14.57 -0.27
C LYS A 332 -8.53 13.40 0.68
N GLU A 333 -8.95 12.18 0.31
CA GLU A 333 -8.70 11.00 1.15
C GLU A 333 -7.20 10.65 1.19
N ILE A 334 -6.49 10.73 0.07
CA ILE A 334 -5.04 10.49 0.03
C ILE A 334 -4.29 11.51 0.89
N HIS A 335 -4.67 12.79 0.83
CA HIS A 335 -4.11 13.85 1.67
C HIS A 335 -4.32 13.58 3.16
N ARG A 336 -5.49 13.04 3.56
CA ARG A 336 -5.75 12.62 4.96
C ARG A 336 -4.85 11.47 5.38
N VAL A 337 -4.70 10.44 4.54
CA VAL A 337 -3.82 9.30 4.81
C VAL A 337 -2.37 9.77 4.95
N PHE A 338 -1.88 10.58 4.00
CA PHE A 338 -0.53 11.13 4.05
C PHE A 338 -0.29 11.97 5.30
N SER A 339 -1.23 12.85 5.64
CA SER A 339 -1.14 13.67 6.84
C SER A 339 -1.05 12.85 8.13
N CYS A 340 -1.88 11.81 8.23
CA CYS A 340 -1.89 10.90 9.38
C CYS A 340 -0.53 10.19 9.55
N HIS A 341 0.00 9.64 8.46
CA HIS A 341 1.24 8.86 8.50
C HIS A 341 2.49 9.73 8.56
N LEU A 342 2.51 10.91 7.95
CA LEU A 342 3.61 11.87 8.06
C LEU A 342 3.84 12.23 9.53
N ARG A 343 2.75 12.56 10.23
CA ARG A 343 2.77 12.85 11.66
C ARG A 343 3.30 11.66 12.47
N ARG A 344 2.84 10.45 12.15
CA ARG A 344 3.26 9.23 12.84
C ARG A 344 4.73 8.92 12.62
N LEU A 345 5.21 9.01 11.37
CA LEU A 345 6.59 8.77 10.99
C LEU A 345 7.51 9.76 11.72
N CYS A 346 7.20 11.05 11.67
CA CYS A 346 8.00 12.08 12.35
C CYS A 346 7.94 11.96 13.88
N LYS A 347 6.82 11.49 14.45
CA LYS A 347 6.74 11.20 15.89
C LYS A 347 7.65 10.05 16.32
N LEU A 348 7.70 8.99 15.53
CA LEU A 348 8.54 7.83 15.83
C LEU A 348 10.01 8.09 15.50
N ARG A 349 10.28 8.92 14.50
CA ARG A 349 11.62 9.27 14.03
C ARG A 349 11.72 10.79 13.78
N PRO A 350 11.88 11.62 14.83
CA PRO A 350 11.98 13.07 14.69
C PRO A 350 13.13 13.54 13.78
N SER A 351 14.19 12.73 13.68
CA SER A 351 15.34 13.00 12.80
C SER A 351 14.95 13.17 11.32
N LEU A 352 13.84 12.57 10.88
CA LEU A 352 13.34 12.70 9.50
C LEU A 352 13.06 14.16 9.14
N VAL A 353 12.65 14.98 10.09
CA VAL A 353 12.34 16.40 9.86
C VAL A 353 13.60 17.20 9.56
N VAL A 354 14.72 16.84 10.19
CA VAL A 354 16.03 17.44 9.88
C VAL A 354 16.60 16.86 8.60
N ASP A 355 16.45 15.54 8.39
CA ASP A 355 16.93 14.86 7.18
C ASP A 355 16.26 15.40 5.90
N GLN A 356 14.98 15.78 5.98
CA GLN A 356 14.16 16.25 4.85
C GLN A 356 13.80 17.73 4.98
N SER A 357 14.59 18.50 5.72
CA SER A 357 14.21 19.87 6.05
C SER A 357 14.10 20.75 4.82
N HIS A 358 14.95 20.56 3.81
CA HIS A 358 14.93 21.39 2.61
C HIS A 358 13.59 21.26 1.87
N GLU A 359 13.15 20.03 1.63
CA GLU A 359 11.95 19.69 0.88
C GLU A 359 10.68 19.99 1.68
N LEU A 360 10.71 19.79 3.00
CA LEU A 360 9.61 20.21 3.89
C LEU A 360 9.46 21.74 3.92
N LEU A 361 10.57 22.49 3.95
CA LEU A 361 10.54 23.95 3.90
C LEU A 361 10.09 24.46 2.54
N GLU A 362 10.56 23.87 1.43
CA GLU A 362 10.11 24.22 0.08
C GLU A 362 8.60 24.00 -0.07
N PHE A 363 8.10 22.86 0.40
CA PHE A 363 6.67 22.55 0.39
C PHE A 363 5.87 23.53 1.25
N ALA A 364 6.35 23.84 2.47
CA ALA A 364 5.69 24.75 3.40
C ALA A 364 5.79 26.23 2.98
N GLY A 365 6.80 26.60 2.20
CA GLY A 365 6.99 27.96 1.69
C GLY A 365 6.11 28.29 0.47
N ALA A 366 5.58 27.27 -0.21
CA ALA A 366 4.73 27.47 -1.39
C ALA A 366 3.28 27.76 -1.01
N THR A 367 2.85 29.02 -1.10
CA THR A 367 1.50 29.48 -0.70
C THR A 367 0.36 28.78 -1.45
N ALA A 368 0.58 28.31 -2.67
CA ALA A 368 -0.40 27.49 -3.41
C ALA A 368 -0.81 26.20 -2.65
N ASN A 369 0.08 25.62 -1.83
CA ASN A 369 -0.20 24.41 -1.07
C ASN A 369 -1.18 24.67 0.09
N VAL A 370 -1.30 25.91 0.59
CA VAL A 370 -2.29 26.30 1.61
C VAL A 370 -3.71 25.98 1.15
N TYR A 371 -4.00 26.25 -0.13
CA TYR A 371 -5.33 26.11 -0.71
C TYR A 371 -5.57 24.75 -1.35
N SER A 372 -4.57 24.25 -2.10
CA SER A 372 -4.73 23.02 -2.89
C SER A 372 -4.49 21.73 -2.11
N LYS A 373 -3.80 21.81 -0.96
CA LYS A 373 -3.31 20.66 -0.18
C LYS A 373 -3.42 20.91 1.33
N GLU A 374 -4.48 21.59 1.74
CA GLU A 374 -4.71 22.10 3.10
C GLU A 374 -4.32 21.08 4.20
N GLU A 375 -4.79 19.83 4.10
CA GLU A 375 -4.55 18.81 5.13
C GLU A 375 -3.06 18.46 5.25
N VAL A 376 -2.39 18.21 4.12
CA VAL A 376 -0.94 17.86 4.08
C VAL A 376 -0.12 19.05 4.54
N TYR A 377 -0.43 20.25 4.03
CA TYR A 377 0.23 21.49 4.39
C TYR A 377 0.18 21.74 5.91
N THR A 378 -1.02 21.63 6.50
CA THR A 378 -1.21 21.80 7.95
C THR A 378 -0.30 20.87 8.74
N HIS A 379 -0.18 19.60 8.32
CA HIS A 379 0.64 18.63 9.04
C HIS A 379 2.14 18.81 8.79
N VAL A 380 2.57 19.25 7.61
CA VAL A 380 3.98 19.63 7.35
C VAL A 380 4.39 20.79 8.26
N VAL A 381 3.60 21.87 8.30
CA VAL A 381 3.85 23.02 9.19
C VAL A 381 3.86 22.60 10.65
N TRP A 382 2.91 21.75 11.06
CA TRP A 382 2.88 21.21 12.42
C TRP A 382 4.15 20.42 12.76
N VAL A 383 4.60 19.53 11.87
CA VAL A 383 5.80 18.70 12.05
C VAL A 383 7.06 19.56 12.15
N LEU A 384 7.20 20.58 11.29
CA LEU A 384 8.31 21.55 11.36
C LEU A 384 8.31 22.28 12.71
N GLY A 385 7.14 22.82 13.10
CA GLY A 385 6.97 23.49 14.38
C GLY A 385 7.20 22.57 15.58
N GLU A 386 6.89 21.27 15.49
CA GLU A 386 7.07 20.32 16.59
C GLU A 386 8.51 19.85 16.74
N TYR A 387 9.15 19.43 15.65
CA TYR A 387 10.38 18.63 15.72
C TYR A 387 11.66 19.37 15.31
N LEU A 388 11.60 20.58 14.74
CA LEU A 388 12.80 21.41 14.58
C LEU A 388 13.25 21.97 15.93
N SER A 389 13.93 21.11 16.70
CA SER A 389 14.48 21.39 18.02
C SER A 389 15.72 20.53 18.26
N VAL A 390 16.70 21.08 18.97
CA VAL A 390 17.90 20.35 19.44
C VAL A 390 17.52 19.16 20.34
N SER A 391 16.39 19.26 21.05
CA SER A 391 15.86 18.17 21.88
C SER A 391 15.36 16.97 21.08
N SER A 392 14.97 17.21 19.82
CA SER A 392 14.41 16.20 18.92
C SER A 392 15.49 15.57 18.05
N ASP A 393 16.43 16.39 17.56
CA ASP A 393 17.64 15.94 16.86
C ASP A 393 18.79 16.93 17.12
N SER A 394 19.93 16.40 17.58
CA SER A 394 21.13 17.19 17.89
C SER A 394 21.70 17.98 16.71
N ARG A 395 21.39 17.59 15.45
CA ARG A 395 21.83 18.28 14.23
C ARG A 395 20.98 19.51 13.91
N CYS A 396 19.87 19.72 14.61
CA CYS A 396 19.03 20.91 14.42
C CYS A 396 19.82 22.17 14.81
N SER A 397 20.04 23.05 13.85
CA SER A 397 20.82 24.29 14.06
C SER A 397 19.91 25.51 14.21
N VAL A 398 20.42 26.55 14.88
CA VAL A 398 19.73 27.85 14.96
C VAL A 398 19.46 28.42 13.56
N LYS A 399 20.41 28.25 12.62
CA LYS A 399 20.23 28.64 11.22
C LYS A 399 19.01 27.99 10.59
N LEU A 400 18.83 26.67 10.79
CA LEU A 400 17.68 25.94 10.26
C LEU A 400 16.35 26.42 10.88
N ILE A 401 16.32 26.65 12.19
CA ILE A 401 15.16 27.20 12.90
C ILE A 401 14.79 28.57 12.32
N THR A 402 15.77 29.45 12.15
CA THR A 402 15.56 30.79 11.58
C THR A 402 15.05 30.72 10.15
N SER A 403 15.66 29.90 9.27
CA SER A 403 15.20 29.75 7.88
C SER A 403 13.76 29.21 7.80
N CYS A 404 13.40 28.24 8.67
CA CYS A 404 12.03 27.75 8.74
C CYS A 404 11.07 28.82 9.23
N PHE A 405 11.45 29.59 10.26
CA PHE A 405 10.63 30.68 10.76
C PHE A 405 10.35 31.72 9.68
N GLU A 406 11.37 32.12 8.93
CA GLU A 406 11.27 33.12 7.86
C GLU A 406 10.36 32.68 6.72
N ALA A 407 10.47 31.42 6.29
CA ALA A 407 9.58 30.86 5.28
C ALA A 407 8.11 30.85 5.74
N LEU A 408 7.84 30.37 6.96
CA LEU A 408 6.48 30.30 7.50
C LEU A 408 5.89 31.69 7.82
N GLU A 409 6.73 32.64 8.24
CA GLU A 409 6.35 34.04 8.46
C GLU A 409 5.94 34.69 7.13
N ALA A 410 6.72 34.49 6.07
CA ALA A 410 6.40 35.02 4.75
C ALA A 410 5.04 34.49 4.26
N VAL A 411 4.80 33.18 4.38
CA VAL A 411 3.52 32.59 3.98
C VAL A 411 2.36 33.10 4.82
N LEU A 412 2.50 33.14 6.15
CA LEU A 412 1.44 33.66 7.03
C LEU A 412 1.13 35.12 6.70
N PHE A 413 2.16 35.94 6.46
CA PHE A 413 1.98 37.32 6.06
C PHE A 413 1.26 37.43 4.71
N GLU A 414 1.66 36.66 3.70
CA GLU A 414 1.04 36.67 2.37
C GLU A 414 -0.46 36.34 2.44
N ILE A 415 -0.84 35.24 3.11
CA ILE A 415 -2.24 34.79 3.16
C ILE A 415 -3.13 35.65 4.08
N THR A 416 -2.55 36.45 4.99
CA THR A 416 -3.31 37.33 5.89
C THR A 416 -3.24 38.82 5.52
N SER A 417 -2.42 39.17 4.52
CA SER A 417 -2.28 40.55 4.04
C SER A 417 -2.82 40.75 2.62
N SER A 418 -3.17 39.67 1.92
CA SER A 418 -3.73 39.70 0.57
C SER A 418 -5.12 39.08 0.50
N THR A 419 -5.89 39.47 -0.51
CA THR A 419 -7.15 38.81 -0.84
C THR A 419 -6.86 37.45 -1.49
N PRO A 420 -7.63 36.39 -1.17
CA PRO A 420 -7.45 35.09 -1.80
C PRO A 420 -7.45 35.19 -3.34
N PRO A 421 -6.63 34.38 -4.04
CA PRO A 421 -6.66 34.31 -5.49
C PRO A 421 -8.07 34.10 -6.05
N PRO A 422 -8.41 34.71 -7.21
CA PRO A 422 -9.75 34.58 -7.78
C PRO A 422 -10.10 33.11 -8.03
N GLY A 423 -11.24 32.66 -7.49
CA GLY A 423 -11.71 31.28 -7.57
C GLY A 423 -11.21 30.34 -6.46
N THR A 424 -10.42 30.83 -5.50
CA THR A 424 -10.00 30.06 -4.31
C THR A 424 -10.82 30.44 -3.08
N ILE A 425 -11.09 29.47 -2.22
CA ILE A 425 -11.73 29.68 -0.92
C ILE A 425 -10.71 30.31 0.05
N CYS A 426 -11.18 31.06 1.05
CA CYS A 426 -10.33 31.55 2.13
C CYS A 426 -9.48 30.42 2.76
N PRO A 427 -8.26 30.71 3.23
CA PRO A 427 -7.47 29.73 3.97
C PRO A 427 -8.26 29.18 5.16
N ALA A 428 -8.16 27.87 5.39
CA ALA A 428 -8.84 27.29 6.54
C ALA A 428 -8.27 27.85 7.86
N PRO A 429 -9.10 28.12 8.87
CA PRO A 429 -8.68 28.68 10.16
C PRO A 429 -7.64 27.80 10.87
N ARG A 430 -7.76 26.47 10.68
CA ARG A 430 -6.81 25.48 11.19
C ARG A 430 -5.41 25.68 10.61
N VAL A 431 -5.28 26.07 9.35
CA VAL A 431 -3.97 26.34 8.73
C VAL A 431 -3.32 27.55 9.40
N ILE A 432 -4.06 28.64 9.54
CA ILE A 432 -3.58 29.90 10.13
C ILE A 432 -3.14 29.68 11.58
N THR A 433 -3.98 29.04 12.40
CA THR A 433 -3.65 28.73 13.80
C THR A 433 -2.47 27.78 13.95
N THR A 434 -2.28 26.86 12.99
CA THR A 434 -1.12 25.95 12.96
C THR A 434 0.16 26.69 12.59
N LEU A 435 0.13 27.59 11.61
CA LEU A 435 1.24 28.48 11.27
C LEU A 435 1.65 29.35 12.46
N MET A 436 0.69 29.99 13.11
CA MET A 436 0.92 30.80 14.32
C MET A 436 1.57 29.98 15.44
N SER A 437 1.07 28.76 15.67
CA SER A 437 1.60 27.86 16.69
C SER A 437 3.02 27.37 16.34
N ALA A 438 3.31 27.08 15.07
CA ALA A 438 4.63 26.70 14.61
C ALA A 438 5.64 27.85 14.77
N LEU A 439 5.29 29.07 14.36
CA LEU A 439 6.11 30.26 14.54
C LEU A 439 6.42 30.52 16.02
N ALA A 440 5.43 30.43 16.91
CA ALA A 440 5.62 30.60 18.35
C ALA A 440 6.54 29.52 18.95
N LYS A 441 6.44 28.27 18.48
CA LYS A 441 7.33 27.17 18.89
C LYS A 441 8.77 27.38 18.42
N LEU A 442 8.97 27.82 17.17
CA LEU A 442 10.30 28.13 16.65
C LEU A 442 10.92 29.33 17.39
N ALA A 443 10.13 30.37 17.67
CA ALA A 443 10.59 31.54 18.42
C ALA A 443 10.94 31.22 19.89
N SER A 444 10.23 30.31 20.55
CA SER A 444 10.60 29.91 21.91
C SER A 444 11.90 29.08 21.97
N ARG A 445 12.40 28.59 20.82
CA ARG A 445 13.68 27.87 20.70
C ARG A 445 14.83 28.77 20.26
N SER A 446 14.53 29.94 19.68
CA SER A 446 15.50 30.94 19.25
C SER A 446 15.00 32.33 19.64
N HIS A 447 15.48 32.83 20.79
CA HIS A 447 14.93 34.02 21.43
C HIS A 447 14.98 35.29 20.56
N ASP A 448 15.92 35.37 19.61
CA ASP A 448 16.04 36.49 18.67
C ASP A 448 14.80 36.62 17.75
N LEU A 449 14.02 35.55 17.59
CA LEU A 449 12.80 35.52 16.78
C LEU A 449 11.56 35.97 17.55
N ILE A 450 11.61 36.03 18.89
CA ILE A 450 10.45 36.38 19.74
C ILE A 450 9.85 37.73 19.36
N PRO A 451 10.63 38.83 19.16
CA PRO A 451 10.05 40.12 18.79
C PRO A 451 9.28 40.08 17.47
N ARG A 452 9.78 39.35 16.46
CA ARG A 452 9.12 39.17 15.15
C ARG A 452 7.81 38.40 15.29
N ALA A 453 7.85 37.27 16.00
CA ALA A 453 6.66 36.46 16.28
C ALA A 453 5.60 37.27 17.04
N SER A 454 6.00 38.00 18.08
CA SER A 454 5.09 38.84 18.87
C SER A 454 4.48 39.97 18.03
N LEU A 455 5.24 40.57 17.11
CA LEU A 455 4.74 41.60 16.21
C LEU A 455 3.67 41.05 15.25
N LEU A 456 3.92 39.91 14.60
CA LEU A 456 2.94 39.25 13.72
C LEU A 456 1.62 38.95 14.45
N LEU A 457 1.71 38.29 15.61
CA LEU A 457 0.53 37.93 16.39
C LEU A 457 -0.26 39.17 16.85
N SER A 458 0.44 40.25 17.20
CA SER A 458 -0.20 41.51 17.57
C SER A 458 -0.88 42.20 16.37
N LYS A 459 -0.31 42.11 15.16
CA LYS A 459 -0.91 42.66 13.94
C LYS A 459 -2.21 41.94 13.58
N LEU A 460 -2.21 40.60 13.63
CA LEU A 460 -3.41 39.79 13.37
C LEU A 460 -4.56 40.17 14.33
N ARG A 461 -4.23 40.44 15.59
CA ARG A 461 -5.17 40.97 16.58
C ARG A 461 -5.71 42.36 16.22
N THR A 462 -4.86 43.27 15.75
CA THR A 462 -5.33 44.63 15.40
C THR A 462 -6.20 44.65 14.16
N VAL A 463 -5.92 43.77 13.19
CA VAL A 463 -6.67 43.68 11.93
C VAL A 463 -8.11 43.20 12.17
N SER A 464 -8.33 42.28 13.11
CA SER A 464 -9.69 41.80 13.45
C SER A 464 -10.54 42.82 14.20
N ARG A 465 -9.94 43.78 14.93
CA ARG A 465 -10.68 44.86 15.61
C ARG A 465 -11.33 45.85 14.64
N ASN A 466 -10.89 45.86 13.38
CA ASN A 466 -11.37 46.76 12.35
C ASN A 466 -12.56 46.19 11.53
N GLY A 467 -13.05 44.99 11.88
CA GLY A 467 -14.22 44.35 11.23
C GLY A 467 -13.84 43.14 10.37
N SER A 468 -14.68 42.85 9.36
CA SER A 468 -14.51 41.73 8.42
C SER A 468 -13.17 41.83 7.67
N VAL A 469 -12.49 40.69 7.50
CA VAL A 469 -11.19 40.59 6.82
C VAL A 469 -11.33 39.76 5.54
N PRO A 470 -10.63 40.12 4.45
CA PRO A 470 -10.81 39.47 3.15
C PRO A 470 -10.37 38.01 3.10
N TRP A 471 -9.59 37.54 4.08
CA TRP A 471 -9.05 36.19 4.17
C TRP A 471 -9.79 35.29 5.18
N CYS A 472 -10.83 35.79 5.86
CA CYS A 472 -11.66 35.02 6.78
C CYS A 472 -13.12 35.43 6.60
N ALA A 473 -13.92 34.52 6.05
CA ALA A 473 -15.33 34.79 5.77
C ALA A 473 -16.23 34.64 7.00
N ASP A 474 -15.88 33.74 7.92
CA ASP A 474 -16.65 33.44 9.13
C ASP A 474 -16.11 34.22 10.35
N GLU A 475 -17.01 34.85 11.11
CA GLU A 475 -16.67 35.60 12.32
C GLU A 475 -16.25 34.68 13.47
N GLU A 476 -16.85 33.48 13.61
CA GLU A 476 -16.49 32.53 14.67
C GLU A 476 -15.05 32.04 14.49
N ASP A 477 -14.70 31.72 13.24
CA ASP A 477 -13.35 31.34 12.84
C ASP A 477 -12.34 32.46 13.11
N LEU A 478 -12.70 33.71 12.80
CA LEU A 478 -11.87 34.87 13.07
C LEU A 478 -11.62 35.03 14.58
N VAL A 479 -12.66 34.87 15.40
CA VAL A 479 -12.54 34.90 16.87
C VAL A 479 -11.60 33.79 17.37
N ALA A 480 -11.72 32.56 16.84
CA ALA A 480 -10.85 31.46 17.22
C ALA A 480 -9.37 31.74 16.88
N ILE A 481 -9.11 32.28 15.69
CA ILE A 481 -7.76 32.67 15.25
C ILE A 481 -7.18 33.75 16.18
N VAL A 482 -7.95 34.80 16.47
CA VAL A 482 -7.51 35.92 17.32
C VAL A 482 -7.24 35.45 18.74
N THR A 483 -8.16 34.67 19.32
CA THR A 483 -8.01 34.10 20.66
C THR A 483 -6.73 33.29 20.75
N ARG A 484 -6.48 32.43 19.77
CA ARG A 484 -5.24 31.64 19.70
C ARG A 484 -4.00 32.53 19.58
N GLY A 485 -4.08 33.62 18.81
CA GLY A 485 -2.99 34.59 18.69
C GLY A 485 -2.68 35.31 20.00
N GLU A 486 -3.71 35.69 20.76
CA GLU A 486 -3.55 36.33 22.07
C GLU A 486 -2.92 35.40 23.10
N GLU A 487 -3.31 34.11 23.12
CA GLU A 487 -2.70 33.08 23.96
C GLU A 487 -1.19 32.95 23.68
N LEU A 488 -0.83 32.76 22.41
CA LEU A 488 0.55 32.59 21.97
C LEU A 488 1.38 33.84 22.23
N TRP A 489 0.83 35.02 21.94
CA TRP A 489 1.49 36.30 22.20
C TRP A 489 1.74 36.50 23.69
N SER A 490 0.77 36.15 24.54
CA SER A 490 0.90 36.26 26.00
C SER A 490 1.95 35.30 26.55
N LEU A 491 2.03 34.07 26.03
CA LEU A 491 3.07 33.11 26.38
C LEU A 491 4.47 33.63 26.05
N LEU A 492 4.66 34.18 24.85
CA LEU A 492 5.97 34.65 24.37
C LEU A 492 6.55 35.83 25.17
N LYS A 493 5.73 36.54 25.98
CA LYS A 493 6.23 37.57 26.92
C LYS A 493 7.10 36.99 28.05
N ALA A 494 6.96 35.70 28.34
CA ALA A 494 7.75 34.99 29.32
C ALA A 494 8.51 33.84 28.63
N PRO A 495 9.69 34.10 28.02
CA PRO A 495 10.39 33.14 27.17
C PRO A 495 10.63 31.77 27.80
N GLY A 496 11.01 31.73 29.09
CA GLY A 496 11.21 30.46 29.80
C GLY A 496 9.91 29.65 29.97
N VAL A 497 8.78 30.32 30.22
CA VAL A 497 7.47 29.67 30.28
C VAL A 497 7.06 29.20 28.89
N ALA A 498 7.20 30.05 27.87
CA ALA A 498 6.91 29.70 26.49
C ALA A 498 7.69 28.46 26.03
N GLN A 499 8.98 28.38 26.33
CA GLN A 499 9.81 27.22 26.00
C GLN A 499 9.27 25.96 26.69
N SER A 500 8.93 26.02 27.98
CA SER A 500 8.41 24.88 28.73
C SER A 500 7.03 24.40 28.27
N VAL A 501 6.14 25.32 27.86
CA VAL A 501 4.75 25.02 27.46
C VAL A 501 4.69 24.58 25.99
N LEU A 502 5.41 25.27 25.11
CA LEU A 502 5.37 25.04 23.67
C LEU A 502 6.34 23.94 23.21
N THR A 503 7.40 23.69 24.00
CA THR A 503 8.40 22.64 23.75
C THR A 503 8.62 21.81 25.03
N PRO A 504 7.59 21.08 25.50
CA PRO A 504 7.70 20.34 26.76
C PRO A 504 8.80 19.26 26.65
N PRO A 505 9.65 19.11 27.68
CA PRO A 505 10.64 18.04 27.71
C PRO A 505 10.01 16.64 27.63
N ALA A 506 10.70 15.67 27.03
CA ALA A 506 10.19 14.30 26.86
C ALA A 506 9.85 13.57 28.19
N TYR A 507 10.40 14.01 29.32
CA TYR A 507 10.07 13.48 30.64
C TYR A 507 8.76 14.04 31.22
N VAL A 508 8.24 15.15 30.68
CA VAL A 508 6.94 15.71 31.08
C VAL A 508 5.80 14.96 30.37
N THR A 509 6.05 14.48 29.14
CA THR A 509 5.10 13.70 28.34
C THR A 509 5.10 12.20 28.67
N THR A 510 6.05 11.73 29.48
CA THR A 510 6.02 10.40 30.10
C THR A 510 5.66 10.56 31.58
N PRO A 511 4.58 9.92 32.10
CA PRO A 511 4.20 10.08 33.50
C PRO A 511 5.25 9.41 34.41
N ARG A 512 6.30 10.14 34.78
CA ARG A 512 7.31 9.72 35.76
C ARG A 512 6.99 10.16 37.19
N TRP A 513 5.92 10.93 37.37
CA TRP A 513 5.48 11.50 38.66
C TRP A 513 5.30 10.46 39.79
N HIS A 514 5.25 9.16 39.48
CA HIS A 514 5.16 8.06 40.45
C HIS A 514 6.43 7.21 40.61
N ARG A 515 7.54 7.51 39.93
CA ARG A 515 8.77 6.68 39.97
C ARG A 515 9.99 7.36 40.57
N ASP A 516 9.98 8.67 40.78
CA ASP A 516 11.06 9.35 41.50
C ASP A 516 10.86 9.24 43.01
N THR A 517 11.72 8.42 43.65
CA THR A 517 11.82 8.25 45.10
C THR A 517 12.02 9.57 45.86
N SER A 518 12.58 10.59 45.21
CA SER A 518 12.81 11.92 45.78
C SER A 518 11.55 12.80 45.83
N VAL A 519 10.59 12.62 44.91
CA VAL A 519 9.32 13.38 44.88
C VAL A 519 8.22 12.66 45.67
N ALA A 520 8.33 11.33 45.80
CA ALA A 520 7.45 10.52 46.64
C ALA A 520 7.73 10.69 48.15
N MET A 521 8.96 11.02 48.55
CA MET A 521 9.37 11.14 49.96
C MET A 521 8.56 12.17 50.77
N PRO A 522 8.33 13.42 50.29
CA PRO A 522 7.50 14.39 51.00
C PRO A 522 6.04 13.96 51.16
N LEU A 523 5.50 13.23 50.17
CA LEU A 523 4.12 12.71 50.19
C LEU A 523 3.99 11.48 51.11
N GLN A 524 4.98 10.58 51.10
CA GLN A 524 5.06 9.43 52.02
C GLN A 524 5.29 9.88 53.46
N LEU A 525 6.14 10.88 53.68
CA LEU A 525 6.33 11.50 55.00
C LEU A 525 5.04 12.16 55.49
N ARG A 526 4.29 12.88 54.62
CA ARG A 526 2.97 13.43 54.98
C ARG A 526 1.98 12.34 55.38
N ALA A 527 1.90 11.26 54.61
CA ALA A 527 1.03 10.12 54.92
C ALA A 527 1.41 9.43 56.24
N LEU A 528 2.72 9.24 56.49
CA LEU A 528 3.21 8.68 57.75
C LEU A 528 2.94 9.63 58.93
N THR A 529 3.16 10.94 58.78
CA THR A 529 2.82 11.91 59.83
C THR A 529 1.31 11.97 60.13
N SER A 530 0.45 11.79 59.12
CA SER A 530 -1.00 11.72 59.34
C SER A 530 -1.45 10.45 60.05
N LEU A 531 -0.70 9.36 59.91
CA LEU A 531 -0.95 8.09 60.62
C LEU A 531 -0.42 8.11 62.05
N THR A 532 0.63 8.89 62.34
CA THR A 532 1.15 9.06 63.72
C THR A 532 0.44 10.15 64.51
N HIS A 533 -0.38 10.98 63.86
CA HIS A 533 -1.18 12.03 64.50
C HIS A 533 -2.66 11.66 64.69
N SER A 534 -3.03 10.36 64.64
CA SER A 534 -4.29 9.92 65.23
C SER A 534 -4.13 9.75 66.75
N GLN A 535 -4.20 10.87 67.46
CA GLN A 535 -4.68 10.95 68.84
C GLN A 535 -5.66 12.11 68.97
#